data_AF-A0AA35MCR7-F1
#
_entry.id   AF-A0AA35MCR7-F1
#
_cell.length_a   1.000
_cell.length_b   1.000
_cell.length_c   1.000
_cell.angle_alpha   90.00
_cell.angle_beta   90.00
_cell.angle_gamma   90.00
#
_symmetry.space_group_name_H-M   'P 1'
#
loop_
_entity.id
_entity.type
_entity.pdbx_description
1 polymer ?
#
loop_
_entity_poly.entity_id
_entity_poly.type
_entity_poly.pdbx_seq_one_letter_code
_entity_poly.pdbx_strand_id
1 'polypeptide(L)'
;MVLKDQESVIEDMNKSLREMAGDNQKSPAVETRVLENHLLRIMRMEEAARKADTSIHRLMDLKQKQASLAESWYARAAARDTARQGKTVIVFTVVTILFLPVSFITSVFTIEANTFPRDQDDKIPFEYAMKYILGIGLGLSLPLIIVAFNVDKIADFFNNVRRESSISWKRLMTVTVLIAVTVMLTLFILVALIAKGIWKLFTSVEELSAAASITSGYNSS
;
A
#
# COMPACT_ATOMS: atom_id res chain seq x y z
N MET A 1 31.50 39.38 25.88
CA MET A 1 31.64 40.67 26.60
C MET A 1 31.61 40.48 28.11
N VAL A 2 30.73 39.63 28.66
CA VAL A 2 30.65 39.32 30.11
C VAL A 2 31.91 38.70 30.71
N LEU A 3 32.68 37.90 29.96
CA LEU A 3 33.87 37.20 30.47
C LEU A 3 35.07 38.13 30.77
N LYS A 4 35.28 39.18 29.95
CA LYS A 4 36.32 40.18 30.19
C LYS A 4 36.05 41.03 31.43
N ASP A 5 34.76 41.28 31.68
CA ASP A 5 34.31 42.02 32.85
C ASP A 5 34.55 41.22 34.14
N GLN A 6 34.37 39.89 34.09
CA GLN A 6 34.65 39.02 35.24
C GLN A 6 36.15 38.84 35.51
N GLU A 7 36.98 38.82 34.47
CA GLU A 7 38.45 38.76 34.60
C GLU A 7 39.00 40.00 35.32
N SER A 8 38.52 41.18 34.94
CA SER A 8 38.87 42.45 35.60
C SER A 8 38.50 42.47 37.08
N VAL A 9 37.34 41.93 37.47
CA VAL A 9 36.91 41.90 38.88
C VAL A 9 37.78 40.95 39.72
N ILE A 10 38.24 39.84 39.14
CA ILE A 10 39.16 38.92 39.83
C ILE A 10 40.54 39.55 40.00
N GLU A 11 41.01 40.31 39.00
CA GLU A 11 42.29 41.01 39.06
C GLU A 11 42.28 42.13 40.11
N ASP A 12 41.19 42.90 40.20
CA ASP A 12 41.02 43.95 41.20
C ASP A 12 40.86 43.38 42.62
N MET A 13 40.22 42.21 42.75
CA MET A 13 40.15 41.46 44.01
C MET A 13 41.51 40.91 44.44
N ASN A 14 42.31 40.37 43.52
CA ASN A 14 43.66 39.89 43.82
C ASN A 14 44.60 41.04 44.25
N LYS A 15 44.43 42.22 43.65
CA LYS A 15 45.18 43.42 44.00
C LYS A 15 44.83 43.94 45.39
N SER A 16 43.54 44.03 45.69
CA SER A 16 43.04 44.48 47.00
C SER A 16 43.36 43.50 48.14
N LEU A 17 43.35 42.19 47.89
CA LEU A 17 43.84 41.15 48.83
C LEU A 17 45.31 41.36 49.22
N ARG A 18 46.17 41.69 48.24
CA ARG A 18 47.60 41.93 48.47
C ARG A 18 47.86 43.24 49.21
N GLU A 19 47.01 44.25 49.02
CA GLU A 19 47.06 45.51 49.76
C GLU A 19 46.59 45.33 51.22
N MET A 20 45.58 44.48 51.47
CA MET A 20 45.12 44.15 52.82
C MET A 20 46.09 43.25 53.61
N ALA A 21 46.89 42.41 52.93
CA ALA A 21 47.92 41.60 53.57
C ALA A 21 49.12 42.42 54.10
N GLY A 22 49.25 43.69 53.68
CA GLY A 22 50.33 44.60 54.10
C GLY A 22 50.02 45.46 55.33
N ASP A 23 48.75 45.58 55.75
CA ASP A 23 48.32 46.47 56.85
C ASP A 23 47.60 45.69 57.97
N ASN A 24 48.29 45.52 59.09
CA ASN A 24 47.83 44.73 60.24
C ASN A 24 46.84 45.51 61.12
N GLN A 25 45.76 46.08 60.56
CA GLN A 25 44.59 46.52 61.34
C GLN A 25 43.39 46.96 60.48
N LYS A 26 42.51 46.05 60.02
CA LYS A 26 41.03 46.23 59.97
C LYS A 26 40.31 45.07 59.26
N SER A 27 39.66 44.25 60.09
CA SER A 27 38.46 43.45 59.85
C SER A 27 38.36 42.57 58.56
N PRO A 28 38.63 41.26 58.65
CA PRO A 28 38.33 40.28 57.59
C PRO A 28 36.83 40.10 57.25
N ALA A 29 35.94 40.88 57.89
CA ALA A 29 34.49 40.82 57.71
C ALA A 29 33.97 41.58 56.47
N VAL A 30 34.75 42.52 55.91
CA VAL A 30 34.31 43.32 54.74
C VAL A 30 34.51 42.55 53.44
N GLU A 31 35.63 41.84 53.30
CA GLU A 31 35.99 41.05 52.12
C GLU A 31 35.13 39.78 51.97
N THR A 32 34.84 39.12 53.09
CA THR A 32 33.90 37.98 53.15
C THR A 32 32.49 38.37 52.70
N ARG A 33 32.02 39.59 53.01
CA ARG A 33 30.71 40.09 52.54
C ARG A 33 30.62 40.27 51.03
N VAL A 34 31.70 40.67 50.36
CA VAL A 34 31.72 40.85 48.91
C VAL A 34 31.68 39.49 48.20
N LEU A 35 32.47 38.53 48.69
CA LEU A 35 32.44 37.14 48.24
C LEU A 35 31.08 36.48 48.46
N GLU A 36 30.47 36.66 49.65
CA GLU A 36 29.13 36.18 49.97
C GLU A 36 28.11 36.73 48.96
N ASN A 37 28.17 38.03 48.65
CA ASN A 37 27.29 38.67 47.67
C ASN A 37 27.51 38.17 46.24
N HIS A 38 28.75 37.88 45.85
CA HIS A 38 29.07 37.29 44.53
C HIS A 38 28.59 35.84 44.43
N LEU A 39 28.82 35.03 45.45
CA LEU A 39 28.34 33.65 45.53
C LEU A 39 26.81 33.63 45.45
N LEU A 40 26.14 34.53 46.18
CA LEU A 40 24.70 34.68 46.16
C LEU A 40 24.17 35.17 44.79
N ARG A 41 24.91 36.03 44.08
CA ARG A 41 24.61 36.40 42.67
C ARG A 41 24.75 35.21 41.72
N ILE A 42 25.80 34.41 41.86
CA ILE A 42 26.03 33.22 41.02
C ILE A 42 24.91 32.20 41.24
N MET A 43 24.52 31.93 42.49
CA MET A 43 23.40 31.04 42.79
C MET A 43 22.07 31.54 42.20
N ARG A 44 21.80 32.85 42.27
CA ARG A 44 20.61 33.43 41.61
C ARG A 44 20.67 33.32 40.09
N MET A 45 21.86 33.46 39.51
CA MET A 45 22.07 33.35 38.06
C MET A 45 21.93 31.90 37.58
N GLU A 46 22.42 30.93 38.36
CA GLU A 46 22.22 29.49 38.14
C GLU A 46 20.73 29.13 38.20
N GLU A 47 20.01 29.62 39.21
CA GLU A 47 18.57 29.42 39.33
C GLU A 47 17.79 30.03 38.14
N ALA A 48 18.20 31.22 37.69
CA ALA A 48 17.63 31.86 36.51
C ALA A 48 17.92 31.06 35.22
N ALA A 49 19.15 30.55 35.07
CA ALA A 49 19.54 29.71 33.93
C ALA A 49 18.75 28.39 33.90
N ARG A 50 18.57 27.74 35.05
CA ARG A 50 17.78 26.51 35.20
C ARG A 50 16.31 26.72 34.85
N LYS A 51 15.74 27.86 35.26
CA LYS A 51 14.36 28.26 34.87
C LYS A 51 14.25 28.54 33.38
N ALA A 52 15.25 29.20 32.78
CA ALA A 52 15.29 29.45 31.35
C ALA A 52 15.37 28.16 30.55
N ASP A 53 16.23 27.23 30.95
CA ASP A 53 16.37 25.90 30.33
C ASP A 53 15.05 25.12 30.36
N THR A 54 14.41 25.06 31.52
CA THR A 54 13.10 24.39 31.67
C THR A 54 12.03 25.04 30.79
N SER A 55 12.05 26.38 30.68
CA SER A 55 11.11 27.13 29.86
C SER A 55 11.33 26.87 28.36
N ILE A 56 12.58 26.78 27.90
CA ILE A 56 12.93 26.46 26.51
C ILE A 56 12.45 25.04 26.17
N HIS A 57 12.72 24.05 27.02
CA HIS A 57 12.23 22.69 26.83
C HIS A 57 10.70 22.65 26.73
N ARG A 58 10.00 23.37 27.62
CA ARG A 58 8.53 23.46 27.56
C ARG A 58 8.03 24.12 26.29
N LEU A 59 8.68 25.17 25.81
CA LEU A 59 8.32 25.83 24.55
C LEU A 59 8.57 24.94 23.34
N MET A 60 9.66 24.18 23.34
CA MET A 60 9.96 23.17 22.33
C MET A 60 8.86 22.11 22.28
N ASP A 61 8.47 21.56 23.42
CA ASP A 61 7.37 20.58 23.50
C ASP A 61 6.06 21.16 22.97
N LEU A 62 5.76 22.43 23.32
CA LEU A 62 4.57 23.12 22.81
C LEU A 62 4.64 23.32 21.30
N LYS A 63 5.81 23.64 20.74
CA LYS A 63 6.01 23.80 19.29
C LYS A 63 5.87 22.47 18.55
N GLN A 64 6.41 21.39 19.10
CA GLN A 64 6.24 20.05 18.53
C GLN A 64 4.78 19.62 18.56
N LYS A 65 4.07 19.87 19.67
CA LYS A 65 2.62 19.64 19.74
C LYS A 65 1.85 20.50 18.74
N GLN A 66 2.21 21.77 18.59
CA GLN A 66 1.59 22.65 17.60
C GLN A 66 1.82 22.16 16.17
N ALA A 67 3.04 21.72 15.84
CA ALA A 67 3.38 21.15 14.54
C ALA A 67 2.58 19.87 14.28
N SER A 68 2.54 18.94 15.23
CA SER A 68 1.75 17.72 15.14
C SER A 68 0.24 17.99 15.00
N LEU A 69 -0.28 18.99 15.72
CA LEU A 69 -1.66 19.43 15.55
C LEU A 69 -1.88 20.03 14.17
N ALA A 70 -1.01 20.93 13.71
CA ALA A 70 -1.11 21.54 12.40
C ALA A 70 -1.12 20.50 11.28
N GLU A 71 -0.22 19.51 11.34
CA GLU A 71 -0.20 18.36 10.43
C GLU A 71 -1.53 17.58 10.46
N SER A 72 -2.07 17.31 11.66
CA SER A 72 -3.38 16.67 11.80
C SER A 72 -4.52 17.50 11.19
N TRP A 73 -4.48 18.83 11.34
CA TRP A 73 -5.45 19.74 10.72
C TRP A 73 -5.35 19.73 9.20
N TYR A 74 -4.14 19.77 8.62
CA TYR A 74 -3.93 19.66 7.18
C TYR A 74 -4.40 18.31 6.64
N ALA A 75 -4.07 17.21 7.32
CA ALA A 75 -4.54 15.87 6.96
C ALA A 75 -6.07 15.78 6.98
N ARG A 76 -6.72 16.39 7.99
CA ARG A 76 -8.19 16.47 8.07
C ARG A 76 -8.79 17.34 6.98
N ALA A 77 -8.16 18.47 6.65
CA ALA A 77 -8.61 19.35 5.57
C ALA A 77 -8.52 18.63 4.22
N ALA A 78 -7.37 18.01 3.93
CA ALA A 78 -7.18 17.20 2.73
C ALA A 78 -8.20 16.05 2.64
N ALA A 79 -8.47 15.34 3.74
CA ALA A 79 -9.49 14.29 3.76
C ALA A 79 -10.91 14.83 3.47
N ARG A 80 -11.25 16.02 3.98
CA ARG A 80 -12.54 16.68 3.68
C ARG A 80 -12.65 17.09 2.22
N ASP A 81 -11.58 17.62 1.64
CA ASP A 81 -11.56 18.02 0.23
C ASP A 81 -11.62 16.80 -0.69
N THR A 82 -10.88 15.73 -0.38
CA THR A 82 -11.00 14.44 -1.08
C THR A 82 -12.40 13.85 -0.96
N ALA A 83 -13.05 13.94 0.20
CA ALA A 83 -14.44 13.48 0.35
C ALA A 83 -15.42 14.29 -0.52
N ARG A 84 -15.21 15.60 -0.67
CA ARG A 84 -16.00 16.45 -1.59
C ARG A 84 -15.70 16.14 -3.05
N GLN A 85 -14.43 15.91 -3.40
CA GLN A 85 -14.02 15.48 -4.74
C GLN A 85 -14.65 14.14 -5.12
N GLY A 86 -14.69 13.18 -4.17
CA GLY A 86 -15.34 11.88 -4.35
C GLY A 86 -16.82 12.00 -4.74
N LYS A 87 -17.56 12.93 -4.13
CA LYS A 87 -18.95 13.21 -4.53
C LYS A 87 -19.07 13.68 -5.98
N THR A 88 -18.14 14.52 -6.41
CA THR A 88 -18.11 15.01 -7.80
C THR A 88 -17.84 13.89 -8.79
N VAL A 89 -16.92 12.97 -8.45
CA VAL A 89 -16.62 11.78 -9.27
C VAL A 89 -17.84 10.86 -9.38
N ILE A 90 -18.60 10.67 -8.29
CA ILE A 90 -19.85 9.88 -8.32
C ILE A 90 -20.88 10.50 -9.27
N VAL A 91 -21.07 11.83 -9.23
CA VAL A 91 -21.99 12.53 -10.14
C VAL A 91 -21.58 12.33 -11.60
N PHE A 92 -20.29 12.50 -11.92
CA PHE A 92 -19.77 12.24 -13.27
C PHE A 92 -20.01 10.79 -13.72
N THR A 93 -19.84 9.83 -12.82
CA THR A 93 -20.06 8.42 -13.07
C THR A 93 -21.53 8.12 -13.35
N VAL A 94 -22.47 8.70 -12.58
CA VAL A 94 -23.92 8.53 -12.82
C VAL A 94 -24.31 9.08 -14.19
N VAL A 95 -23.82 10.27 -14.56
CA VAL A 95 -24.07 10.85 -15.88
C VAL A 95 -23.54 9.94 -16.99
N THR A 96 -22.32 9.40 -16.82
CA THR A 96 -21.71 8.49 -17.81
C THR A 96 -22.48 7.18 -17.94
N ILE A 97 -22.89 6.56 -16.84
CA ILE A 97 -23.67 5.31 -16.84
C ILE A 97 -25.03 5.48 -17.55
N LEU A 98 -25.64 6.66 -17.47
CA LEU A 98 -26.87 6.98 -18.20
C LEU A 98 -26.58 7.25 -19.68
N PHE A 99 -25.54 8.04 -19.97
CA PHE A 99 -25.26 8.54 -21.31
C PHE A 99 -24.66 7.48 -22.25
N LEU A 100 -23.82 6.61 -21.73
CA LEU A 100 -23.06 5.63 -22.52
C LEU A 100 -23.96 4.63 -23.25
N PRO A 101 -24.92 3.93 -22.60
CA PRO A 101 -25.81 3.02 -23.31
C PRO A 101 -26.75 3.75 -24.28
N VAL A 102 -27.25 4.94 -23.91
CA VAL A 102 -28.11 5.75 -24.79
C VAL A 102 -27.36 6.19 -26.05
N SER A 103 -26.10 6.64 -25.91
CA SER A 103 -25.27 7.08 -27.02
C SER A 103 -24.95 5.94 -27.99
N PHE A 104 -24.64 4.76 -27.45
CA PHE A 104 -24.38 3.59 -28.26
C PHE A 104 -25.61 3.16 -29.06
N ILE A 105 -26.79 3.06 -28.42
CA ILE A 105 -28.03 2.67 -29.10
C ILE A 105 -28.44 3.72 -30.15
N THR A 106 -28.26 5.01 -29.86
CA THR A 106 -28.51 6.07 -30.83
C THR A 106 -27.60 5.93 -32.05
N SER A 107 -26.31 5.67 -31.86
CA SER A 107 -25.37 5.43 -32.95
C SER A 107 -25.74 4.22 -33.80
N VAL A 108 -26.27 3.16 -33.17
CA VAL A 108 -26.74 1.96 -33.90
C VAL A 108 -27.95 2.28 -34.78
N PHE A 109 -28.85 3.16 -34.33
CA PHE A 109 -29.99 3.59 -35.14
C PHE A 109 -29.62 4.56 -36.27
N THR A 110 -28.49 5.25 -36.18
CA THR A 110 -28.01 6.14 -37.26
C THR A 110 -27.39 5.36 -38.43
N ILE A 111 -27.02 4.09 -38.24
CA ILE A 111 -26.48 3.26 -39.32
C ILE A 111 -27.62 2.87 -40.28
N GLU A 112 -27.41 3.09 -41.58
CA GLU A 112 -28.33 2.67 -42.65
C GLU A 112 -28.34 1.14 -42.79
N ALA A 113 -29.06 0.46 -41.91
CA ALA A 113 -29.35 -0.97 -42.03
C ALA A 113 -30.77 -1.17 -42.57
N ASN A 114 -30.94 -2.12 -43.50
CA ASN A 114 -32.24 -2.48 -44.08
C ASN A 114 -33.11 -3.33 -43.13
N THR A 115 -32.65 -3.55 -41.90
CA THR A 115 -33.27 -4.40 -40.88
C THR A 115 -34.20 -3.66 -39.93
N PHE A 116 -34.17 -2.32 -39.91
CA PHE A 116 -35.05 -1.52 -39.05
C PHE A 116 -36.38 -1.24 -39.74
N PRO A 117 -37.52 -1.20 -39.01
CA PRO A 117 -38.80 -0.84 -39.58
C PRO A 117 -38.73 0.61 -40.09
N ARG A 118 -39.03 0.82 -41.37
CA ARG A 118 -39.02 2.13 -42.01
C ARG A 118 -40.43 2.55 -42.40
N ASP A 119 -40.74 3.83 -42.22
CA ASP A 119 -41.99 4.42 -42.68
C ASP A 119 -41.92 4.76 -44.19
N GLN A 120 -43.01 5.28 -44.76
CA GLN A 120 -43.13 5.67 -46.18
C GLN A 120 -42.05 6.67 -46.63
N ASP A 121 -41.45 7.43 -45.70
CA ASP A 121 -40.37 8.40 -45.92
C ASP A 121 -38.95 7.80 -45.74
N ASP A 122 -38.80 6.47 -45.74
CA ASP A 122 -37.53 5.73 -45.58
C ASP A 122 -36.77 6.03 -44.26
N LYS A 123 -37.50 6.50 -43.24
CA LYS A 123 -36.96 6.84 -41.91
C LYS A 123 -37.46 5.86 -40.85
N ILE A 124 -36.63 5.65 -39.82
CA ILE A 124 -37.03 4.88 -38.63
C ILE A 124 -38.07 5.71 -37.86
N PRO A 125 -39.24 5.15 -37.51
CA PRO A 125 -40.26 5.87 -36.75
C PRO A 125 -39.72 6.25 -35.37
N PHE A 126 -39.90 7.52 -35.01
CA PHE A 126 -39.38 8.09 -33.76
C PHE A 126 -39.85 7.34 -32.51
N GLU A 127 -41.09 6.86 -32.51
CA GLU A 127 -41.67 6.09 -31.40
C GLU A 127 -40.93 4.76 -31.17
N TYR A 128 -40.55 4.07 -32.26
CA TYR A 128 -39.78 2.85 -32.19
C TYR A 128 -38.39 3.14 -31.60
N ALA A 129 -37.66 4.10 -32.18
CA ALA A 129 -36.34 4.49 -31.68
C ALA A 129 -36.39 4.89 -30.20
N MET A 130 -37.35 5.72 -29.80
CA MET A 130 -37.51 6.19 -28.42
C MET A 130 -37.79 5.05 -27.44
N LYS A 131 -38.68 4.11 -27.80
CA LYS A 131 -39.02 2.95 -26.94
C LYS A 131 -37.80 2.09 -26.64
N TYR A 132 -36.94 1.84 -27.63
CA TYR A 132 -35.73 1.03 -27.45
C TYR A 132 -34.58 1.81 -26.81
N ILE A 133 -34.36 3.09 -27.17
CA ILE A 133 -33.35 3.94 -26.55
C ILE A 133 -33.61 4.10 -25.04
N LEU A 134 -34.85 4.46 -24.66
CA LEU A 134 -35.21 4.59 -23.25
C LEU A 134 -35.29 3.24 -22.56
N GLY A 135 -35.91 2.23 -23.18
CA GLY A 135 -36.13 0.93 -22.56
C GLY A 135 -34.82 0.19 -22.27
N ILE A 136 -33.96 0.04 -23.28
CA ILE A 136 -32.67 -0.65 -23.13
C ILE A 136 -31.68 0.24 -22.35
N GLY A 137 -31.67 1.55 -22.62
CA GLY A 137 -30.82 2.51 -21.91
C GLY A 137 -31.08 2.50 -20.41
N LEU A 138 -32.34 2.69 -20.00
CA LEU A 138 -32.72 2.64 -18.59
C LEU A 138 -32.59 1.25 -17.99
N GLY A 139 -32.96 0.21 -18.74
CA GLY A 139 -32.86 -1.18 -18.31
C GLY A 139 -31.42 -1.59 -17.96
N LEU A 140 -30.43 -1.09 -18.71
CA LEU A 140 -29.02 -1.31 -18.41
C LEU A 140 -28.52 -0.35 -17.30
N SER A 141 -28.93 0.91 -17.32
CA SER A 141 -28.37 1.92 -16.41
C SER A 141 -28.86 1.76 -14.96
N LEU A 142 -30.12 1.37 -14.73
CA LEU A 142 -30.70 1.19 -13.40
C LEU A 142 -29.90 0.23 -12.48
N PRO A 143 -29.61 -1.02 -12.88
CA PRO A 143 -28.82 -1.93 -12.06
C PRO A 143 -27.40 -1.40 -11.82
N LEU A 144 -26.79 -0.74 -12.82
CA LEU A 144 -25.46 -0.16 -12.68
C LEU A 144 -25.44 1.02 -11.68
N ILE A 145 -26.48 1.84 -11.66
CA ILE A 145 -26.63 2.93 -10.69
C ILE A 145 -26.78 2.36 -9.27
N ILE A 146 -27.59 1.31 -9.10
CA ILE A 146 -27.73 0.62 -7.79
C ILE A 146 -26.37 0.11 -7.31
N VAL A 147 -25.58 -0.48 -8.19
CA VAL A 147 -24.21 -0.93 -7.88
C VAL A 147 -23.31 0.24 -7.52
N ALA A 148 -23.35 1.34 -8.27
CA ALA A 148 -22.52 2.52 -8.04
C ALA A 148 -22.77 3.17 -6.66
N PHE A 149 -24.03 3.25 -6.20
CA PHE A 149 -24.34 3.76 -4.86
C PHE A 149 -23.99 2.80 -3.72
N ASN A 150 -23.81 1.51 -4.01
CA ASN A 150 -23.44 0.50 -3.02
C ASN A 150 -21.96 0.10 -3.13
N VAL A 151 -21.12 0.92 -3.79
CA VAL A 151 -19.71 0.59 -4.04
C VAL A 151 -18.93 0.34 -2.75
N ASP A 152 -19.24 1.08 -1.66
CA ASP A 152 -18.59 0.90 -0.36
C ASP A 152 -18.93 -0.48 0.25
N LYS A 153 -20.20 -0.89 0.19
CA LYS A 153 -20.64 -2.22 0.67
C LYS A 153 -20.04 -3.34 -0.16
N ILE A 154 -19.89 -3.12 -1.47
CA ILE A 154 -19.28 -4.07 -2.39
C ILE A 154 -17.78 -4.15 -2.14
N ALA A 155 -17.10 -3.03 -1.88
CA ALA A 155 -15.70 -3.00 -1.51
C ALA A 155 -15.46 -3.74 -0.18
N ASP A 156 -16.32 -3.54 0.81
CA ASP A 156 -16.27 -4.24 2.10
C ASP A 156 -16.51 -5.75 1.93
N PHE A 157 -17.52 -6.13 1.14
CA PHE A 157 -17.77 -7.53 0.80
C PHE A 157 -16.57 -8.16 0.07
N PHE A 158 -15.98 -7.45 -0.89
CA PHE A 158 -14.83 -7.93 -1.67
C PHE A 158 -13.58 -8.05 -0.79
N ASN A 159 -13.37 -7.14 0.15
CA ASN A 159 -12.28 -7.20 1.12
C ASN A 159 -12.47 -8.37 2.10
N ASN A 160 -13.70 -8.63 2.54
CA ASN A 160 -14.01 -9.79 3.38
C ASN A 160 -13.83 -11.12 2.63
N VAL A 161 -14.34 -11.20 1.39
CA VAL A 161 -14.16 -12.35 0.50
C VAL A 161 -12.69 -12.57 0.16
N ARG A 162 -11.91 -11.52 -0.10
CA ARG A 162 -10.46 -11.62 -0.35
C ARG A 162 -9.72 -12.18 0.86
N ARG A 163 -10.16 -11.85 2.08
CA ARG A 163 -9.58 -12.39 3.32
C ARG A 163 -9.89 -13.89 3.48
N GLU A 164 -11.05 -14.33 3.03
CA GLU A 164 -11.52 -15.73 3.10
C GLU A 164 -11.04 -16.59 1.91
N SER A 165 -10.78 -15.99 0.75
CA SER A 165 -10.34 -16.63 -0.50
C SER A 165 -8.94 -17.25 -0.43
N SER A 166 -8.12 -16.91 0.58
CA SER A 166 -6.85 -17.57 0.89
C SER A 166 -7.00 -19.08 1.13
N ILE A 167 -8.17 -19.53 1.59
CA ILE A 167 -8.43 -20.94 1.92
C ILE A 167 -8.87 -21.74 0.67
N SER A 168 -9.70 -21.14 -0.20
CA SER A 168 -10.25 -21.83 -1.38
C SER A 168 -9.23 -22.00 -2.51
N TRP A 169 -8.36 -21.01 -2.74
CA TRP A 169 -7.31 -21.11 -3.76
C TRP A 169 -6.26 -22.19 -3.44
N LYS A 170 -5.94 -22.37 -2.15
CA LYS A 170 -5.04 -23.44 -1.70
C LYS A 170 -5.62 -24.83 -1.96
N ARG A 171 -6.92 -25.02 -1.73
CA ARG A 171 -7.61 -26.31 -1.98
C ARG A 171 -7.69 -26.64 -3.47
N LEU A 172 -7.98 -25.66 -4.33
CA LEU A 172 -7.98 -25.87 -5.78
C LEU A 172 -6.59 -26.25 -6.30
N MET A 173 -5.54 -25.57 -5.83
CA MET A 173 -4.16 -25.86 -6.24
C MET A 173 -3.69 -27.24 -5.78
N THR A 174 -4.06 -27.70 -4.57
CA THR A 174 -3.70 -29.05 -4.12
C THR A 174 -4.38 -30.16 -4.93
N VAL A 175 -5.65 -29.96 -5.32
CA VAL A 175 -6.40 -30.98 -6.07
C VAL A 175 -5.87 -31.10 -7.50
N THR A 176 -5.55 -29.99 -8.17
CA THR A 176 -4.99 -30.03 -9.54
C THR A 176 -3.63 -30.70 -9.58
N VAL A 177 -2.76 -30.45 -8.59
CA VAL A 177 -1.44 -31.11 -8.49
C VAL A 177 -1.60 -32.61 -8.24
N LEU A 178 -2.51 -33.03 -7.35
CA LEU A 178 -2.77 -34.46 -7.08
C LEU A 178 -3.28 -35.21 -8.33
N ILE A 179 -4.15 -34.60 -9.12
CA ILE A 179 -4.64 -35.18 -10.37
C ILE A 179 -3.49 -35.30 -11.38
N ALA A 180 -2.66 -34.27 -11.54
CA ALA A 180 -1.50 -34.32 -12.44
C ALA A 180 -0.51 -35.43 -12.05
N VAL A 181 -0.22 -35.59 -10.74
CA VAL A 181 0.69 -36.63 -10.24
C VAL A 181 0.14 -38.03 -10.47
N THR A 182 -1.16 -38.24 -10.21
CA THR A 182 -1.79 -39.56 -10.43
C THR A 182 -1.80 -39.92 -11.92
N VAL A 183 -2.10 -38.98 -12.81
CA VAL A 183 -2.02 -39.18 -14.27
C VAL A 183 -0.58 -39.46 -14.73
N MET A 184 0.41 -38.78 -14.16
CA MET A 184 1.81 -39.01 -14.52
C MET A 184 2.28 -40.42 -14.11
N LEU A 185 1.90 -40.89 -12.92
CA LEU A 185 2.24 -42.22 -12.43
C LEU A 185 1.61 -43.32 -13.29
N THR A 186 0.33 -43.18 -13.66
CA THR A 186 -0.34 -44.19 -14.51
C THR A 186 0.29 -44.28 -15.89
N LEU A 187 0.69 -43.14 -16.47
CA LEU A 187 1.34 -43.09 -17.77
C LEU A 187 2.75 -43.72 -17.71
N PHE A 188 3.51 -43.46 -16.66
CA PHE A 188 4.84 -44.06 -16.46
C PHE A 188 4.77 -45.58 -16.35
N ILE A 189 3.81 -46.11 -15.59
CA ILE A 189 3.59 -47.56 -15.46
C ILE A 189 3.22 -48.19 -16.81
N LEU A 190 2.36 -47.53 -17.59
CA LEU A 190 1.97 -48.00 -18.92
C LEU A 190 3.18 -48.12 -19.86
N VAL A 191 4.03 -47.09 -19.89
CA VAL A 191 5.27 -47.09 -20.71
C VAL A 191 6.22 -48.20 -20.27
N ALA A 192 6.38 -48.42 -18.96
CA ALA A 192 7.21 -49.49 -18.44
C ALA A 192 6.70 -50.89 -18.83
N LEU A 193 5.38 -51.10 -18.88
CA LEU A 193 4.79 -52.36 -19.35
C LEU A 193 5.03 -52.60 -20.83
N ILE A 194 4.87 -51.55 -21.66
CA ILE A 194 5.15 -51.63 -23.10
C ILE A 194 6.64 -51.96 -23.33
N ALA A 195 7.56 -51.28 -22.62
CA ALA A 195 8.99 -51.54 -22.72
C ALA A 195 9.35 -52.99 -22.32
N LYS A 196 8.76 -53.51 -21.23
CA LYS A 196 8.94 -54.92 -20.83
C LYS A 196 8.40 -55.90 -21.87
N GLY A 197 7.26 -55.60 -22.48
CA GLY A 197 6.67 -56.42 -23.55
C GLY A 197 7.58 -56.51 -24.77
N ILE A 198 8.12 -55.38 -25.21
CA ILE A 198 9.07 -55.31 -26.34
C ILE A 198 10.35 -56.07 -26.02
N TRP A 199 10.93 -55.89 -24.83
CA TRP A 199 12.14 -56.60 -24.42
C TRP A 199 11.96 -58.12 -24.46
N LYS A 200 10.83 -58.62 -23.92
CA LYS A 200 10.50 -60.05 -23.94
C LYS A 200 10.37 -60.58 -25.37
N LEU A 201 9.77 -59.79 -26.28
CA LEU A 201 9.63 -60.18 -27.68
C LEU A 201 10.99 -60.26 -28.38
N PHE A 202 11.88 -59.30 -28.13
CA PHE A 202 13.23 -59.27 -28.69
C PHE A 202 14.06 -60.47 -28.23
N THR A 203 14.05 -60.79 -26.94
CA THR A 203 14.76 -61.97 -26.41
C THR A 203 14.21 -63.28 -26.98
N SER A 204 12.88 -63.39 -27.15
CA SER A 204 12.30 -64.59 -27.78
C SER A 204 12.65 -64.72 -29.26
N VAL A 205 12.78 -63.60 -30.00
CA VAL A 205 13.24 -63.63 -31.39
C VAL A 205 14.71 -64.04 -31.48
N GLU A 206 15.56 -63.56 -30.57
CA GLU A 206 16.97 -63.93 -30.52
C GLU A 206 17.17 -65.41 -30.18
N GLU A 207 16.39 -65.95 -29.24
CA GLU A 207 16.36 -67.40 -28.94
C GLU A 207 15.86 -68.23 -30.14
N LEU A 208 14.82 -67.78 -30.84
CA LEU A 208 14.31 -68.46 -32.04
C LEU A 208 15.32 -68.40 -33.20
N SER A 209 16.02 -67.28 -33.37
CA SER A 209 17.09 -67.12 -34.36
C SER A 209 18.31 -68.00 -34.03
N ALA A 210 18.67 -68.10 -32.75
CA ALA A 210 19.74 -68.98 -32.29
C ALA A 210 19.37 -70.47 -32.46
N ALA A 211 18.11 -70.85 -32.21
CA ALA A 211 17.64 -72.20 -32.47
C ALA A 211 17.61 -72.52 -33.98
N ALA A 212 17.21 -71.57 -34.82
CA ALA A 212 17.16 -71.74 -36.27
C ALA A 212 18.55 -71.89 -36.91
N SER A 213 19.57 -71.17 -36.43
CA SER A 213 20.95 -71.29 -36.93
C SER A 213 21.57 -72.65 -36.59
N ILE A 214 21.26 -73.20 -35.42
CA ILE A 214 21.71 -74.54 -35.01
C ILE A 214 21.04 -75.64 -35.87
N THR A 215 19.74 -75.50 -36.17
CA THR A 215 19.03 -76.44 -37.06
C THR A 215 19.51 -76.33 -38.52
N SER A 216 19.81 -75.14 -39.01
CA SER A 216 20.30 -74.95 -40.39
C SER A 216 21.72 -75.49 -40.59
N GLY A 217 22.58 -75.45 -39.56
CA GLY A 217 23.94 -76.00 -39.62
C GLY A 217 24.00 -77.53 -39.64
N TYR A 218 22.91 -78.21 -39.24
CA TYR A 218 22.83 -79.68 -39.22
C TYR A 218 22.38 -80.29 -40.55
N ASN A 219 21.76 -79.49 -41.44
CA ASN A 219 21.15 -79.99 -42.69
C ASN A 219 22.04 -79.75 -43.94
N SER A 220 23.32 -79.43 -43.74
CA SER A 220 24.31 -79.16 -44.80
C SER A 220 25.58 -80.01 -44.68
N SER A 221 25.50 -81.22 -44.12
CA SER A 221 26.58 -82.24 -44.16
C SER A 221 26.08 -83.52 -44.79
#